data_AF-A0A849IDP1-F1
#
_entry.id   AF-A0A849IDP1-F1
#
_cell.length_a   1.000
_cell.length_b   1.000
_cell.length_c   1.000
_cell.angle_alpha   90.00
_cell.angle_beta   90.00
_cell.angle_gamma   90.00
#
_symmetry.space_group_name_H-M   'P 1'
#
loop_
_entity.id
_entity.type
_entity.pdbx_description
1 polymer ?
#
loop_
_entity_poly.entity_id
_entity_poly.type
_entity_poly.pdbx_seq_one_letter_code
_entity_poly.pdbx_strand_id
1 'polypeptide(L)'
;MHYLAGPNLWAYRPVLEALVDIGALEDFPSNLLPGFNDRLGAWLPGLVEHRCSYGVRGGFLRRLEEGTWAGHILEHVTLELQGMAGMPAGFGKARETSRRGVYKVVVRAMTEPLAKASLETARDLMMAAILDRPFDVSGEVRRLANIAALSAPDADASSILDAAGALGIPSMKISPKLIQLGYGVRQRRIWSSMTDATSAISEGISRDPELTQRLLSTCGLPVADEAKGRKFSLLVAGGKLAAALEIGEDGNSRDVTESVHPDLGFDACLAARIVGLDIASVELLAQDISLPFSAQQGGILEVHASPSLSAHMNPDHGEARPVGKIVAQSLFGEGENGRIPIVGIAGTGENGTASRLLAWLMRVDGMRVGLACESGFYLGARQAEKGDCSDLRHSRKVLMNREVEAAVLAVGPRSMLSEGLAYDRCLVGVVTGIGRDAQIAEYDLYGAEEMAKVLRTQVDVVLPEGAAVLNAGDEAVAQLARFCDGEVIHYHAGAENAVISSHLDAGGRAVFLKRGAIVLGEGKKRTVLVDAAALAEYSDMNGVLAAVAAAVALGIPHSILRNGVESFGREGF
;
A
#
# COMPACT_ATOMS: atom_id res chain seq x y z
N MET A 1 -3.99 -9.00 -19.90
CA MET A 1 -4.50 -8.65 -18.56
C MET A 1 -3.33 -8.12 -17.74
N HIS A 2 -3.50 -6.99 -17.06
CA HIS A 2 -2.51 -6.34 -16.23
C HIS A 2 -3.02 -6.26 -14.80
N TYR A 3 -2.18 -6.61 -13.82
CA TYR A 3 -2.50 -6.44 -12.41
C TYR A 3 -1.77 -5.21 -11.89
N LEU A 4 -2.54 -4.15 -11.66
CA LEU A 4 -2.02 -2.88 -11.16
C LEU A 4 -2.03 -2.97 -9.63
N ALA A 5 -0.85 -3.10 -9.03
CA ALA A 5 -0.67 -3.53 -7.65
C ALA A 5 -0.66 -2.39 -6.62
N GLY A 6 -0.72 -1.14 -7.07
CA GLY A 6 -0.82 0.04 -6.20
C GLY A 6 -1.66 1.14 -6.84
N PRO A 7 -1.54 2.39 -6.40
CA PRO A 7 -2.26 3.52 -7.00
C PRO A 7 -2.04 3.59 -8.51
N ASN A 8 -3.13 3.75 -9.25
CA ASN A 8 -3.14 3.71 -10.71
C ASN A 8 -4.26 4.60 -11.29
N LEU A 9 -4.34 4.66 -12.62
CA LEU A 9 -5.31 5.47 -13.39
C LEU A 9 -6.77 5.23 -12.98
N TRP A 10 -7.11 4.02 -12.53
CA TRP A 10 -8.49 3.63 -12.24
C TRP A 10 -8.86 3.82 -10.78
N ALA A 11 -7.94 3.49 -9.86
CA ALA A 11 -8.16 3.53 -8.42
C ALA A 11 -6.83 3.64 -7.65
N TYR A 12 -6.91 4.15 -6.41
CA TYR A 12 -5.76 4.21 -5.50
C TYR A 12 -5.48 2.89 -4.77
N ARG A 13 -6.00 1.78 -5.27
CA ARG A 13 -5.76 0.45 -4.71
C ARG A 13 -5.84 -0.59 -5.82
N PRO A 14 -5.38 -1.84 -5.57
CA PRO A 14 -5.12 -2.77 -6.66
C PRO A 14 -6.34 -3.15 -7.53
N VAL A 15 -6.11 -3.29 -8.83
CA VAL A 15 -7.11 -3.66 -9.84
C VAL A 15 -6.52 -4.63 -10.86
N LEU A 16 -7.38 -5.43 -11.49
CA LEU A 16 -7.07 -6.17 -12.70
C LEU A 16 -7.68 -5.43 -13.88
N GLU A 17 -6.86 -5.07 -14.88
CA GLU A 17 -7.29 -4.56 -16.17
C GLU A 17 -7.19 -5.66 -17.24
N ALA A 18 -8.23 -5.84 -18.03
CA ALA A 18 -8.25 -6.76 -19.16
C ALA A 18 -8.75 -6.06 -20.42
N LEU A 19 -8.02 -6.22 -21.53
CA LEU A 19 -8.56 -5.96 -22.86
C LEU A 19 -9.38 -7.18 -23.30
N VAL A 20 -10.65 -6.92 -23.63
CA VAL A 20 -11.65 -7.95 -23.93
C VAL A 20 -12.23 -7.65 -25.31
N ASP A 21 -11.88 -8.48 -26.30
CA ASP A 21 -12.53 -8.48 -27.62
C ASP A 21 -13.81 -9.32 -27.51
N ILE A 22 -14.97 -8.66 -27.56
CA ILE A 22 -16.27 -9.33 -27.46
C ILE A 22 -16.77 -9.84 -28.82
N GLY A 23 -16.02 -9.58 -29.90
CA GLY A 23 -16.30 -10.08 -31.25
C GLY A 23 -17.73 -9.78 -31.71
N ALA A 24 -18.42 -10.84 -32.15
CA ALA A 24 -19.80 -10.72 -32.64
C ALA A 24 -20.78 -10.20 -31.57
N LEU A 25 -20.51 -10.37 -30.27
CA LEU A 25 -21.40 -9.92 -29.19
C LEU A 25 -21.56 -8.39 -29.14
N GLU A 26 -20.74 -7.64 -29.86
CA GLU A 26 -20.93 -6.20 -30.05
C GLU A 26 -22.27 -5.87 -30.74
N ASP A 27 -22.77 -6.78 -31.58
CA ASP A 27 -24.07 -6.65 -32.26
C ASP A 27 -25.21 -7.38 -31.52
N PHE A 28 -24.91 -8.05 -30.40
CA PHE A 28 -25.87 -8.81 -29.59
C PHE A 28 -25.79 -8.42 -28.11
N PRO A 29 -26.28 -7.22 -27.72
CA PRO A 29 -26.44 -6.86 -26.31
C PRO A 29 -27.33 -7.85 -25.57
N SER A 30 -27.24 -7.85 -24.24
CA SER A 30 -27.89 -8.82 -23.34
C SER A 30 -29.38 -9.09 -23.62
N ASN A 31 -30.14 -8.08 -24.03
CA ASN A 31 -31.57 -8.18 -24.33
C ASN A 31 -31.89 -8.89 -25.66
N LEU A 32 -30.89 -9.09 -26.54
CA LEU A 32 -31.02 -9.85 -27.77
C LEU A 32 -30.55 -11.31 -27.64
N LEU A 33 -30.05 -11.71 -26.47
CA LEU A 33 -29.54 -13.05 -26.20
C LEU A 33 -30.63 -13.92 -25.52
N PRO A 34 -31.23 -14.91 -26.22
CA PRO A 34 -32.39 -15.63 -25.71
C PRO A 34 -32.11 -16.39 -24.41
N GLY A 35 -32.89 -16.12 -23.36
CA GLY A 35 -32.80 -16.76 -22.04
C GLY A 35 -31.50 -16.48 -21.26
N PHE A 36 -30.63 -15.62 -21.77
CA PHE A 36 -29.32 -15.33 -21.17
C PHE A 36 -29.45 -14.67 -19.79
N ASN A 37 -30.28 -13.62 -19.69
CA ASN A 37 -30.48 -12.87 -18.45
C ASN A 37 -31.06 -13.75 -17.33
N ASP A 38 -32.05 -14.59 -17.66
CA ASP A 38 -32.70 -15.48 -16.69
C ASP A 38 -31.72 -16.51 -16.14
N ARG A 39 -30.92 -17.14 -17.01
CA ARG A 39 -29.87 -18.09 -16.60
C ARG A 39 -28.82 -17.41 -15.72
N LEU A 40 -28.37 -16.22 -16.12
CA LEU A 40 -27.37 -15.47 -15.36
C LEU A 40 -27.89 -15.09 -13.97
N GLY A 41 -29.11 -14.56 -13.87
CA GLY A 41 -29.74 -14.20 -12.60
C GLY A 41 -30.02 -15.40 -11.70
N ALA A 42 -30.38 -16.55 -12.27
CA ALA A 42 -30.58 -17.79 -11.53
C ALA A 42 -29.26 -18.36 -10.98
N TRP A 43 -28.18 -18.30 -11.75
CA TRP A 43 -26.85 -18.79 -11.36
C TRP A 43 -26.15 -17.87 -10.36
N LEU A 44 -26.38 -16.56 -10.45
CA LEU A 44 -25.71 -15.54 -9.65
C LEU A 44 -26.74 -14.60 -9.00
N PRO A 45 -27.51 -15.08 -8.01
CA PRO A 45 -28.58 -14.30 -7.39
C PRO A 45 -28.09 -13.03 -6.67
N GLY A 46 -26.80 -12.98 -6.25
CA GLY A 46 -26.20 -11.81 -5.62
C GLY A 46 -26.03 -10.60 -6.55
N LEU A 47 -26.15 -10.79 -7.87
CA LEU A 47 -26.18 -9.69 -8.85
C LEU A 47 -27.30 -8.67 -8.59
N VAL A 48 -28.32 -9.02 -7.80
CA VAL A 48 -29.33 -8.07 -7.33
C VAL A 48 -28.74 -6.94 -6.48
N GLU A 49 -27.59 -7.13 -5.82
CA GLU A 49 -26.93 -6.07 -5.06
C GLU A 49 -26.12 -5.11 -5.96
N HIS A 50 -25.91 -5.46 -7.23
CA HIS A 50 -25.13 -4.66 -8.16
C HIS A 50 -25.93 -3.47 -8.67
N ARG A 51 -25.43 -2.26 -8.36
CA ARG A 51 -26.16 -1.01 -8.60
C ARG A 51 -25.93 -0.40 -9.98
N CYS A 52 -24.78 -0.68 -10.61
CA CYS A 52 -24.36 -0.09 -11.88
C CYS A 52 -24.50 1.46 -11.88
N SER A 53 -24.74 2.08 -13.03
CA SER A 53 -24.94 3.52 -13.22
C SER A 53 -26.23 4.05 -12.57
N TYR A 54 -27.21 3.18 -12.30
CA TYR A 54 -28.48 3.55 -11.66
C TYR A 54 -28.35 3.84 -10.16
N GLY A 55 -27.31 3.33 -9.49
CA GLY A 55 -27.05 3.62 -8.08
C GLY A 55 -28.04 2.98 -7.09
N VAL A 56 -28.94 2.11 -7.56
CA VAL A 56 -29.97 1.43 -6.73
C VAL A 56 -29.82 -0.09 -6.80
N ARG A 57 -30.28 -0.79 -5.75
CA ARG A 57 -30.35 -2.26 -5.73
C ARG A 57 -31.13 -2.77 -6.94
N GLY A 58 -30.63 -3.80 -7.61
CA GLY A 58 -31.17 -4.36 -8.85
C GLY A 58 -30.87 -3.55 -10.10
N GLY A 59 -30.12 -2.44 -9.98
CA GLY A 59 -29.79 -1.56 -11.10
C GLY A 59 -29.08 -2.26 -12.25
N PHE A 60 -28.19 -3.21 -11.95
CA PHE A 60 -27.54 -4.01 -12.99
C PHE A 60 -28.50 -4.99 -13.69
N LEU A 61 -29.39 -5.67 -12.95
CA LEU A 61 -30.38 -6.57 -13.55
C LEU A 61 -31.32 -5.83 -14.49
N ARG A 62 -31.78 -4.63 -14.08
CA ARG A 62 -32.53 -3.73 -14.98
C ARG A 62 -31.73 -3.39 -16.25
N ARG A 63 -30.43 -3.13 -16.11
CA ARG A 63 -29.57 -2.82 -17.26
C ARG A 63 -29.38 -4.01 -18.21
N LEU A 64 -29.39 -5.24 -17.69
CA LEU A 64 -29.39 -6.45 -18.51
C LEU A 64 -30.67 -6.57 -19.36
N GLU A 65 -31.83 -6.23 -18.80
CA GLU A 65 -33.11 -6.23 -19.51
C GLU A 65 -33.19 -5.14 -20.59
N GLU A 66 -32.66 -3.95 -20.30
CA GLU A 66 -32.58 -2.83 -21.26
C GLU A 66 -31.62 -3.10 -22.42
N GLY A 67 -30.60 -3.94 -22.18
CA GLY A 67 -29.53 -4.23 -23.13
C GLY A 67 -28.21 -3.57 -22.74
N THR A 68 -27.19 -4.41 -22.54
CA THR A 68 -25.82 -3.97 -22.32
C THR A 68 -24.82 -4.95 -22.93
N TRP A 69 -23.60 -4.48 -23.19
CA TRP A 69 -22.55 -5.23 -23.86
C TRP A 69 -21.82 -6.21 -22.94
N ALA A 70 -21.31 -7.29 -23.53
CA ALA A 70 -20.63 -8.37 -22.84
C ALA A 70 -19.45 -7.91 -21.97
N GLY A 71 -18.70 -6.87 -22.38
CA GLY A 71 -17.61 -6.32 -21.57
C GLY A 71 -18.08 -5.79 -20.20
N HIS A 72 -19.21 -5.10 -20.16
CA HIS A 72 -19.82 -4.60 -18.93
C HIS A 72 -20.47 -5.71 -18.10
N ILE A 73 -20.99 -6.75 -18.74
CA ILE A 73 -21.53 -7.91 -18.03
C ILE A 73 -20.39 -8.69 -17.36
N LEU A 74 -19.28 -8.89 -18.08
CA LEU A 74 -18.09 -9.56 -17.58
C LEU A 74 -17.52 -8.89 -16.34
N GLU A 75 -17.52 -7.55 -16.31
CA GLU A 75 -17.15 -6.77 -15.12
C GLU A 75 -17.97 -7.22 -13.90
N HIS A 76 -19.30 -7.15 -13.97
CA HIS A 76 -20.16 -7.46 -12.84
C HIS A 76 -20.13 -8.95 -12.44
N VAL A 77 -20.09 -9.87 -13.41
CA VAL A 77 -19.99 -11.30 -13.13
C VAL A 77 -18.67 -11.63 -12.44
N THR A 78 -17.56 -11.01 -12.86
CA THR A 78 -16.25 -11.18 -12.21
C THR A 78 -16.29 -10.70 -10.76
N LEU A 79 -16.90 -9.54 -10.49
CA LEU A 79 -17.01 -9.01 -9.12
C LEU A 79 -17.86 -9.91 -8.21
N GLU A 80 -18.97 -10.44 -8.73
CA GLU A 80 -19.85 -11.35 -8.00
C GLU A 80 -19.12 -12.65 -7.65
N LEU A 81 -18.41 -13.26 -8.60
CA LEU A 81 -17.62 -14.48 -8.34
C LEU A 81 -16.53 -14.26 -7.29
N GLN A 82 -15.87 -13.10 -7.28
CA GLN A 82 -14.93 -12.74 -6.21
C GLN A 82 -15.64 -12.60 -4.86
N GLY A 83 -16.83 -11.99 -4.83
CA GLY A 83 -17.66 -11.88 -3.63
C GLY A 83 -18.06 -13.24 -3.06
N MET A 84 -18.55 -14.14 -3.90
CA MET A 84 -18.89 -15.53 -3.54
C MET A 84 -17.68 -16.33 -3.05
N ALA A 85 -16.47 -16.01 -3.55
CA ALA A 85 -15.21 -16.60 -3.08
C ALA A 85 -14.70 -16.00 -1.74
N GLY A 86 -15.48 -15.13 -1.10
CA GLY A 86 -15.15 -14.52 0.19
C GLY A 86 -14.35 -13.20 0.10
N MET A 87 -14.21 -12.63 -1.09
CA MET A 87 -13.50 -11.36 -1.31
C MET A 87 -14.38 -10.34 -2.03
N PRO A 88 -15.28 -9.63 -1.31
CA PRO A 88 -16.18 -8.66 -1.92
C PRO A 88 -15.39 -7.53 -2.61
N ALA A 89 -15.70 -7.34 -3.89
CA ALA A 89 -15.02 -6.40 -4.77
C ALA A 89 -16.04 -5.34 -5.23
N GLY A 90 -15.95 -4.12 -4.68
CA GLY A 90 -16.98 -3.08 -4.89
C GLY A 90 -16.73 -2.11 -6.06
N PHE A 91 -15.63 -2.26 -6.80
CA PHE A 91 -15.28 -1.35 -7.89
C PHE A 91 -15.05 -2.14 -9.18
N GLY A 92 -15.72 -1.71 -10.24
CA GLY A 92 -15.52 -2.18 -11.61
C GLY A 92 -15.75 -1.05 -12.60
N LYS A 93 -15.20 -1.24 -13.81
CA LYS A 93 -15.41 -0.33 -14.92
C LYS A 93 -15.16 -1.00 -16.27
N ALA A 94 -16.12 -0.90 -17.16
CA ALA A 94 -15.96 -1.29 -18.56
C ALA A 94 -15.99 -0.04 -19.45
N ARG A 95 -15.01 0.08 -20.36
CA ARG A 95 -14.95 1.14 -21.38
C ARG A 95 -14.56 0.56 -22.72
N GLU A 96 -15.29 0.91 -23.76
CA GLU A 96 -14.86 0.61 -25.13
C GLU A 96 -13.57 1.37 -25.45
N THR A 97 -12.68 0.71 -26.17
CA THR A 97 -11.46 1.30 -26.72
C THR A 97 -11.73 2.03 -28.03
N SER A 98 -10.70 2.64 -28.63
CA SER A 98 -10.76 3.15 -30.01
C SER A 98 -11.11 2.08 -31.06
N ARG A 99 -10.93 0.79 -30.75
CA ARG A 99 -11.35 -0.32 -31.60
C ARG A 99 -12.72 -0.84 -31.18
N ARG A 100 -13.70 -0.75 -32.11
CA ARG A 100 -15.06 -1.25 -31.91
C ARG A 100 -15.07 -2.70 -31.42
N GLY A 101 -15.87 -2.98 -30.39
CA GLY A 101 -16.01 -4.34 -29.84
C GLY A 101 -14.84 -4.78 -28.95
N VAL A 102 -13.87 -3.91 -28.70
CA VAL A 102 -12.78 -4.18 -27.75
C VAL A 102 -12.95 -3.26 -26.55
N TYR A 103 -13.02 -3.84 -25.35
CA TYR A 103 -13.28 -3.15 -24.09
C TYR A 103 -12.12 -3.29 -23.12
N LYS A 104 -11.77 -2.22 -22.41
CA LYS A 104 -11.04 -2.27 -21.15
C LYS A 104 -12.02 -2.61 -20.03
N VAL A 105 -11.89 -3.80 -19.46
CA VAL A 105 -12.63 -4.25 -18.29
C VAL A 105 -11.71 -4.20 -17.09
N VAL A 106 -12.07 -3.38 -16.11
CA VAL A 106 -11.32 -3.15 -14.89
C VAL A 106 -12.13 -3.66 -13.72
N VAL A 107 -11.53 -4.48 -12.87
CA VAL A 107 -12.17 -4.97 -11.63
C VAL A 107 -11.24 -4.79 -10.46
N ARG A 108 -11.80 -4.45 -9.29
CA ARG A 108 -11.09 -4.49 -8.02
C ARG A 108 -10.50 -5.88 -7.81
N ALA A 109 -9.21 -5.94 -7.50
CA ALA A 109 -8.48 -7.20 -7.35
C ALA A 109 -7.68 -7.18 -6.06
N MET A 110 -8.05 -7.99 -5.06
CA MET A 110 -7.28 -8.09 -3.81
C MET A 110 -5.99 -8.89 -4.01
N THR A 111 -6.06 -9.92 -4.85
CA THR A 111 -4.92 -10.74 -5.25
C THR A 111 -4.99 -11.02 -6.73
N GLU A 112 -3.84 -11.03 -7.39
CA GLU A 112 -3.74 -11.30 -8.83
C GLU A 112 -4.29 -12.69 -9.23
N PRO A 113 -3.97 -13.79 -8.53
CA PRO A 113 -4.45 -15.12 -8.93
C PRO A 113 -5.98 -15.24 -8.87
N LEU A 114 -6.62 -14.71 -7.81
CA LEU A 114 -8.07 -14.76 -7.68
C LEU A 114 -8.75 -13.94 -8.78
N ALA A 115 -8.28 -12.72 -9.03
CA ALA A 115 -8.92 -11.83 -10.00
C ALA A 115 -8.84 -12.40 -11.43
N LYS A 116 -7.67 -12.91 -11.83
CA LYS A 116 -7.49 -13.56 -13.14
C LYS A 116 -8.39 -14.77 -13.29
N ALA A 117 -8.37 -15.68 -12.30
CA ALA A 117 -9.21 -16.87 -12.32
C ALA A 117 -10.71 -16.52 -12.33
N SER A 118 -11.13 -15.49 -11.60
CA SER A 118 -12.53 -15.05 -11.55
C SER A 118 -12.98 -14.47 -12.88
N LEU A 119 -12.13 -13.71 -13.58
CA LEU A 119 -12.46 -13.16 -14.90
C LEU A 119 -12.55 -14.26 -15.96
N GLU A 120 -11.64 -15.23 -15.93
CA GLU A 120 -11.70 -16.39 -16.83
C GLU A 120 -12.95 -17.25 -16.56
N THR A 121 -13.28 -17.52 -15.29
CA THR A 121 -14.52 -18.20 -14.92
C THR A 121 -15.75 -17.39 -15.32
N ALA A 122 -15.73 -16.06 -15.16
CA ALA A 122 -16.83 -15.19 -15.57
C ALA A 122 -17.07 -15.28 -17.09
N ARG A 123 -16.00 -15.28 -17.90
CA ARG A 123 -16.08 -15.50 -19.35
C ARG A 123 -16.73 -16.85 -19.66
N ASP A 124 -16.27 -17.92 -19.03
CA ASP A 124 -16.76 -19.28 -19.33
C ASP A 124 -18.22 -19.47 -18.87
N LEU A 125 -18.59 -18.91 -17.72
CA LEU A 125 -19.96 -18.86 -17.21
C LEU A 125 -20.86 -18.09 -18.18
N MET A 126 -20.45 -16.91 -18.63
CA MET A 126 -21.21 -16.11 -19.60
C MET A 126 -21.39 -16.86 -20.92
N MET A 127 -20.34 -17.49 -21.44
CA MET A 127 -20.44 -18.27 -22.68
C MET A 127 -21.36 -19.48 -22.52
N ALA A 128 -21.33 -20.16 -21.37
CA ALA A 128 -22.28 -21.24 -21.06
C ALA A 128 -23.72 -20.72 -20.98
N ALA A 129 -23.94 -19.55 -20.35
CA ALA A 129 -25.24 -18.90 -20.28
C ALA A 129 -25.72 -18.44 -21.67
N ILE A 130 -24.85 -17.98 -22.57
CA ILE A 130 -25.22 -17.58 -23.94
C ILE A 130 -25.61 -18.79 -24.78
N LEU A 131 -24.86 -19.88 -24.65
CA LEU A 131 -25.02 -21.10 -25.45
C LEU A 131 -26.01 -22.11 -24.86
N ASP A 132 -26.70 -21.75 -23.77
CA ASP A 132 -27.63 -22.62 -23.05
C ASP A 132 -27.01 -23.97 -22.63
N ARG A 133 -25.81 -23.91 -22.05
CA ARG A 133 -25.06 -25.07 -21.55
C ARG A 133 -25.05 -25.08 -20.03
N PRO A 134 -25.05 -26.26 -19.37
CA PRO A 134 -24.90 -26.33 -17.92
C PRO A 134 -23.54 -25.77 -17.47
N PHE A 135 -23.51 -25.15 -16.29
CA PHE A 135 -22.29 -24.63 -15.66
C PHE A 135 -22.32 -24.90 -14.15
N ASP A 136 -21.27 -25.53 -13.61
CA ASP A 136 -21.15 -25.82 -12.17
C ASP A 136 -20.60 -24.60 -11.42
N VAL A 137 -21.48 -23.61 -11.19
CA VAL A 137 -21.14 -22.39 -10.44
C VAL A 137 -20.59 -22.73 -9.06
N SER A 138 -21.21 -23.68 -8.36
CA SER A 138 -20.82 -24.08 -7.01
C SER A 138 -19.41 -24.70 -6.97
N GLY A 139 -19.08 -25.54 -7.95
CA GLY A 139 -17.73 -26.10 -8.12
C GLY A 139 -16.68 -25.03 -8.38
N GLU A 140 -16.97 -24.10 -9.29
CA GLU A 140 -16.06 -23.01 -9.62
C GLU A 140 -15.87 -22.04 -8.44
N VAL A 141 -16.93 -21.70 -7.71
CA VAL A 141 -16.83 -20.87 -6.49
C VAL A 141 -15.96 -21.55 -5.43
N ARG A 142 -16.08 -22.86 -5.22
CA ARG A 142 -15.17 -23.60 -4.31
C ARG A 142 -13.72 -23.53 -4.78
N ARG A 143 -13.48 -23.66 -6.09
CA ARG A 143 -12.12 -23.52 -6.67
C ARG A 143 -11.56 -22.11 -6.45
N LEU A 144 -12.36 -21.07 -6.68
CA LEU A 144 -11.97 -19.68 -6.46
C LEU A 144 -11.72 -19.39 -4.97
N ALA A 145 -12.56 -19.90 -4.07
CA ALA A 145 -12.37 -19.76 -2.62
C ALA A 145 -11.06 -20.42 -2.15
N ASN A 146 -10.66 -21.57 -2.73
CA ASN A 146 -9.36 -22.19 -2.45
C ASN A 146 -8.19 -21.31 -2.93
N ILE A 147 -8.29 -20.69 -4.11
CA ILE A 147 -7.28 -19.74 -4.61
C ILE A 147 -7.17 -18.53 -3.69
N ALA A 148 -8.32 -18.00 -3.24
CA ALA A 148 -8.41 -16.89 -2.30
C ALA A 148 -7.72 -17.24 -0.97
N ALA A 149 -8.03 -18.40 -0.38
CA ALA A 149 -7.48 -18.86 0.89
C ALA A 149 -5.95 -19.05 0.85
N LEU A 150 -5.39 -19.61 -0.22
CA LEU A 150 -3.93 -19.76 -0.39
C LEU A 150 -3.19 -18.41 -0.50
N SER A 151 -3.93 -17.36 -0.85
CA SER A 151 -3.40 -16.01 -1.07
C SER A 151 -3.78 -15.02 0.03
N ALA A 152 -4.61 -15.41 1.00
CA ALA A 152 -4.99 -14.53 2.11
C ALA A 152 -3.99 -14.63 3.26
N PRO A 153 -3.74 -13.53 4.00
CA PRO A 153 -3.20 -13.62 5.36
C PRO A 153 -4.14 -14.44 6.25
N ASP A 154 -3.61 -15.03 7.32
CA ASP A 154 -4.45 -15.62 8.37
C ASP A 154 -5.27 -14.54 9.12
N ALA A 155 -6.20 -14.96 9.97
CA ALA A 155 -7.10 -14.05 10.67
C ALA A 155 -6.35 -13.02 11.55
N ASP A 156 -5.27 -13.46 12.20
CA ASP A 156 -4.48 -12.62 13.09
C ASP A 156 -3.73 -11.56 12.29
N ALA A 157 -2.99 -11.97 11.25
CA ALA A 157 -2.31 -11.06 10.34
C ALA A 157 -3.27 -10.12 9.61
N SER A 158 -4.46 -10.60 9.21
CA SER A 158 -5.49 -9.78 8.58
C SER A 158 -5.97 -8.67 9.52
N SER A 159 -6.20 -8.98 10.80
CA SER A 159 -6.62 -7.98 11.78
C SER A 159 -5.58 -6.88 12.00
N ILE A 160 -4.28 -7.24 11.99
CA ILE A 160 -3.18 -6.29 12.11
C ILE A 160 -3.08 -5.44 10.82
N LEU A 161 -3.23 -6.07 9.65
CA LEU A 161 -3.22 -5.38 8.36
C LEU A 161 -4.36 -4.37 8.21
N ASP A 162 -5.58 -4.75 8.59
CA ASP A 162 -6.75 -3.87 8.54
C ASP A 162 -6.57 -2.67 9.48
N ALA A 163 -6.07 -2.93 10.69
CA ALA A 163 -5.76 -1.86 11.64
C ALA A 163 -4.62 -0.95 11.15
N ALA A 164 -3.56 -1.52 10.58
CA ALA A 164 -2.46 -0.75 9.98
C ALA A 164 -2.98 0.14 8.85
N GLY A 165 -3.84 -0.39 7.97
CA GLY A 165 -4.48 0.39 6.91
C GLY A 165 -5.35 1.54 7.45
N ALA A 166 -6.11 1.31 8.52
CA ALA A 166 -6.92 2.34 9.18
C ALA A 166 -6.07 3.43 9.86
N LEU A 167 -4.86 3.09 10.30
CA LEU A 167 -3.86 4.03 10.82
C LEU A 167 -3.05 4.71 9.72
N GLY A 168 -3.34 4.40 8.45
CA GLY A 168 -2.58 4.90 7.32
C GLY A 168 -1.15 4.39 7.29
N ILE A 169 -0.85 3.20 7.78
CA ILE A 169 0.47 2.55 7.66
C ILE A 169 0.47 1.73 6.36
N PRO A 170 1.46 1.93 5.47
CA PRO A 170 1.48 1.20 4.21
C PRO A 170 1.88 -0.25 4.46
N SER A 171 1.43 -1.17 3.62
CA SER A 171 1.79 -2.58 3.75
C SER A 171 2.19 -3.20 2.42
N MET A 172 3.01 -4.25 2.50
CA MET A 172 3.39 -5.06 1.37
C MET A 172 3.40 -6.53 1.78
N LYS A 173 2.83 -7.38 0.93
CA LYS A 173 2.92 -8.83 1.09
C LYS A 173 4.25 -9.33 0.53
N ILE A 174 5.07 -9.98 1.36
CA ILE A 174 6.34 -10.60 0.95
C ILE A 174 6.11 -12.06 0.56
N SER A 175 5.34 -12.79 1.37
CA SER A 175 4.93 -14.17 1.13
C SER A 175 3.50 -14.39 1.64
N PRO A 176 2.89 -15.58 1.45
CA PRO A 176 1.59 -15.90 2.06
C PRO A 176 1.50 -15.63 3.56
N LYS A 177 2.59 -15.83 4.31
CA LYS A 177 2.62 -15.70 5.78
C LYS A 177 3.40 -14.48 6.29
N LEU A 178 4.25 -13.89 5.47
CA LEU A 178 5.12 -12.77 5.85
C LEU A 178 4.65 -11.47 5.21
N ILE A 179 4.36 -10.49 6.06
CA ILE A 179 3.89 -9.17 5.67
C ILE A 179 4.87 -8.12 6.19
N GLN A 180 5.07 -7.08 5.39
CA GLN A 180 5.77 -5.87 5.77
C GLN A 180 4.75 -4.76 6.02
N LEU A 181 4.95 -4.03 7.11
CA LEU A 181 4.28 -2.77 7.42
C LEU A 181 5.33 -1.66 7.37
N GLY A 182 5.04 -0.51 6.77
CA GLY A 182 6.02 0.55 6.54
C GLY A 182 7.03 0.25 5.44
N TYR A 183 7.96 1.17 5.24
CA TYR A 183 8.98 1.13 4.19
C TYR A 183 10.38 1.43 4.75
N GLY A 184 11.41 0.98 4.04
CA GLY A 184 12.80 1.33 4.32
C GLY A 184 13.23 0.92 5.73
N VAL A 185 13.99 1.79 6.40
CA VAL A 185 14.43 1.62 7.79
C VAL A 185 13.28 1.63 8.81
N ARG A 186 12.14 2.23 8.46
CA ARG A 186 10.96 2.32 9.34
C ARG A 186 10.03 1.13 9.21
N GLN A 187 10.36 0.15 8.37
CA GLN A 187 9.50 -1.02 8.19
C GLN A 187 9.50 -1.94 9.43
N ARG A 188 8.38 -2.60 9.66
CA ARG A 188 8.20 -3.74 10.56
C ARG A 188 7.75 -4.95 9.78
N ARG A 189 8.05 -6.15 10.26
CA ARG A 189 7.53 -7.39 9.66
C ARG A 189 6.71 -8.17 10.66
N ILE A 190 5.65 -8.76 10.15
CA ILE A 190 4.79 -9.67 10.91
C ILE A 190 4.70 -11.02 10.20
N TRP A 191 4.73 -12.08 10.99
CA TRP A 191 4.49 -13.45 10.57
C TRP A 191 3.37 -14.00 11.44
N SER A 192 2.14 -14.01 10.91
CA SER A 192 0.93 -14.21 11.73
C SER A 192 0.87 -13.13 12.84
N SER A 193 0.92 -13.52 14.11
CA SER A 193 1.01 -12.62 15.28
C SER A 193 2.43 -12.33 15.78
N MET A 194 3.47 -12.99 15.25
CA MET A 194 4.87 -12.72 15.61
C MET A 194 5.42 -11.51 14.86
N THR A 195 6.36 -10.77 15.47
CA THR A 195 7.00 -9.59 14.89
C THR A 195 8.47 -9.84 14.57
N ASP A 196 9.12 -8.84 13.96
CA ASP A 196 10.56 -8.84 13.76
C ASP A 196 11.40 -8.53 15.00
N ALA A 197 10.76 -8.28 16.15
CA ALA A 197 11.43 -8.19 17.44
C ALA A 197 11.54 -9.56 18.14
N THR A 198 10.73 -10.55 17.76
CA THR A 198 10.82 -11.92 18.27
C THR A 198 12.08 -12.61 17.74
N SER A 199 13.08 -12.79 18.60
CA SER A 199 14.30 -13.52 18.24
C SER A 199 14.06 -15.04 18.19
N ALA A 200 14.85 -15.78 17.40
CA ALA A 200 14.80 -17.24 17.40
C ALA A 200 15.14 -17.85 18.78
N ILE A 201 15.91 -17.13 19.61
CA ILE A 201 16.21 -17.52 21.00
C ILE A 201 14.94 -17.39 21.85
N SER A 202 14.22 -16.27 21.74
CA SER A 202 12.98 -16.01 22.46
C SER A 202 11.86 -16.98 22.07
N GLU A 203 11.73 -17.27 20.77
CA GLU A 203 10.83 -18.32 20.28
C GLU A 203 11.23 -19.69 20.85
N GLY A 204 12.53 -20.02 20.85
CA GLY A 204 13.06 -21.25 21.43
C GLY A 204 12.74 -21.39 22.93
N ILE A 205 12.92 -20.32 23.71
CA ILE A 205 12.55 -20.28 25.13
C ILE A 205 11.05 -20.55 25.27
N SER A 206 10.20 -19.83 24.52
CA SER A 206 8.73 -19.98 24.59
C SER A 206 8.20 -21.37 24.24
N ARG A 207 9.00 -22.20 23.56
CA ARG A 207 8.66 -23.59 23.20
C ARG A 207 9.19 -24.63 24.20
N ASP A 208 9.95 -24.20 25.21
CA ASP A 208 10.49 -25.03 26.28
C ASP A 208 9.88 -24.57 27.62
N PRO A 209 8.81 -25.25 28.09
CA PRO A 209 8.14 -24.90 29.34
C PRO A 209 9.07 -24.95 30.55
N GLU A 210 9.98 -25.94 30.62
CA GLU A 210 10.91 -26.08 31.75
C GLU A 210 11.92 -24.92 31.80
N LEU A 211 12.49 -24.56 30.65
CA LEU A 211 13.38 -23.40 30.55
C LEU A 211 12.63 -22.10 30.85
N THR A 212 11.43 -21.92 30.31
CA THR A 212 10.59 -20.75 30.55
C THR A 212 10.31 -20.58 32.03
N GLN A 213 9.77 -21.62 32.69
CA GLN A 213 9.44 -21.55 34.12
C GLN A 213 10.68 -21.33 34.99
N ARG A 214 11.83 -21.93 34.65
CA ARG A 214 13.09 -21.67 35.35
C ARG A 214 13.54 -20.22 35.22
N LEU A 215 13.42 -19.61 34.04
CA LEU A 215 13.76 -18.19 33.84
C LEU A 215 12.82 -17.28 34.62
N LEU A 216 11.50 -17.52 34.54
CA LEU A 216 10.49 -16.74 35.25
C LEU A 216 10.72 -16.79 36.77
N SER A 217 10.86 -17.99 37.33
CA SER A 217 11.11 -18.18 38.77
C SER A 217 12.44 -17.56 39.23
N THR A 218 13.51 -17.68 38.44
CA THR A 218 14.81 -17.04 38.73
C THR A 218 14.70 -15.52 38.79
N CYS A 219 13.83 -14.94 37.95
CA CYS A 219 13.54 -13.51 37.93
C CYS A 219 12.48 -13.08 38.97
N GLY A 220 12.01 -14.00 39.82
CA GLY A 220 11.10 -13.71 40.92
C GLY A 220 9.62 -13.74 40.57
N LEU A 221 9.25 -14.24 39.38
CA LEU A 221 7.84 -14.44 39.03
C LEU A 221 7.32 -15.77 39.56
N PRO A 222 6.10 -15.82 40.12
CA PRO A 222 5.48 -17.07 40.54
C PRO A 222 5.15 -17.94 39.32
N VAL A 223 5.56 -19.20 39.39
CA VAL A 223 5.26 -20.22 38.37
C VAL A 223 4.34 -21.28 38.99
N ALA A 224 3.44 -21.81 38.17
CA ALA A 224 2.48 -22.80 38.64
C ALA A 224 3.06 -24.22 38.56
N ASP A 225 3.16 -24.91 39.70
CA ASP A 225 3.59 -26.31 39.79
C ASP A 225 2.41 -27.31 39.85
N GLU A 226 1.19 -26.86 40.19
CA GLU A 226 -0.01 -27.70 40.31
C GLU A 226 -1.23 -27.08 39.61
N ALA A 227 -2.07 -27.93 38.99
CA ALA A 227 -3.30 -27.56 38.26
C ALA A 227 -4.48 -27.18 39.19
N LYS A 228 -4.29 -26.24 40.12
CA LYS A 228 -5.36 -25.72 40.98
C LYS A 228 -5.63 -24.26 40.66
N GLY A 229 -6.78 -24.00 40.05
CA GLY A 229 -7.22 -22.66 39.68
C GLY A 229 -7.93 -22.65 38.33
N ARG A 230 -8.48 -21.50 37.97
CA ARG A 230 -9.04 -21.23 36.65
C ARG A 230 -7.92 -20.80 35.71
N LYS A 231 -8.02 -21.19 34.43
CA LYS A 231 -7.03 -20.86 33.41
C LYS A 231 -7.35 -19.52 32.79
N PHE A 232 -6.34 -18.66 32.70
CA PHE A 232 -6.42 -17.37 32.03
C PHE A 232 -5.33 -17.23 30.98
N SER A 233 -5.63 -16.52 29.89
CA SER A 233 -4.68 -16.14 28.85
C SER A 233 -4.65 -14.63 28.75
N LEU A 234 -3.49 -14.04 29.07
CA LEU A 234 -3.27 -12.59 29.04
C LEU A 234 -2.42 -12.24 27.82
N LEU A 235 -3.00 -11.48 26.89
CA LEU A 235 -2.28 -10.96 25.73
C LEU A 235 -1.49 -9.71 26.13
N VAL A 236 -0.18 -9.77 25.95
CA VAL A 236 0.74 -8.65 26.10
C VAL A 236 1.14 -8.17 24.72
N ALA A 237 1.10 -6.85 24.48
CA ALA A 237 1.61 -6.23 23.25
C ALA A 237 2.27 -4.89 23.58
N GLY A 238 3.47 -4.65 23.05
CA GLY A 238 4.21 -3.40 23.29
C GLY A 238 4.55 -3.15 24.76
N GLY A 239 4.72 -4.23 25.55
CA GLY A 239 5.01 -4.15 26.99
C GLY A 239 3.81 -3.76 27.87
N LYS A 240 2.58 -3.81 27.35
CA LYS A 240 1.34 -3.55 28.08
C LYS A 240 0.38 -4.72 27.95
N LEU A 241 -0.48 -4.91 28.95
CA LEU A 241 -1.61 -5.83 28.87
C LEU A 241 -2.62 -5.29 27.84
N ALA A 242 -2.89 -6.06 26.79
CA ALA A 242 -3.78 -5.70 25.70
C ALA A 242 -5.19 -6.28 25.86
N ALA A 243 -5.28 -7.54 26.34
CA ALA A 243 -6.53 -8.24 26.57
C ALA A 243 -6.32 -9.43 27.52
N ALA A 244 -7.39 -9.95 28.11
CA ALA A 244 -7.35 -11.18 28.90
C ALA A 244 -8.62 -12.02 28.70
N LEU A 245 -8.43 -13.34 28.63
CA LEU A 245 -9.51 -14.33 28.56
C LEU A 245 -9.45 -15.27 29.75
N GLU A 246 -10.60 -15.63 30.29
CA GLU A 246 -10.79 -16.85 31.07
C GLU A 246 -11.10 -18.00 30.11
N ILE A 247 -10.42 -19.13 30.27
CA ILE A 247 -10.59 -20.33 29.44
C ILE A 247 -11.28 -21.39 30.28
N GLY A 248 -12.52 -21.72 29.91
CA GLY A 248 -13.33 -22.75 30.56
C GLY A 248 -12.81 -24.16 30.31
N GLU A 249 -13.23 -25.12 31.14
CA GLU A 249 -12.90 -26.55 30.96
C GLU A 249 -13.48 -27.13 29.67
N ASP A 250 -14.58 -26.54 29.18
CA ASP A 250 -15.22 -26.84 27.89
C ASP A 250 -14.52 -26.18 26.69
N GLY A 251 -13.47 -25.39 26.95
CA GLY A 251 -12.72 -24.64 25.95
C GLY A 251 -13.31 -23.28 25.58
N ASN A 252 -14.46 -22.91 26.17
CA ASN A 252 -15.08 -21.62 25.89
C ASN A 252 -14.26 -20.47 26.48
N SER A 253 -14.24 -19.36 25.76
CA SER A 253 -13.47 -18.17 26.08
C SER A 253 -14.37 -17.04 26.59
N ARG A 254 -13.98 -16.42 27.71
CA ARG A 254 -14.67 -15.26 28.27
C ARG A 254 -13.73 -14.09 28.43
N ASP A 255 -14.07 -12.94 27.86
CA ASP A 255 -13.32 -11.71 28.09
C ASP A 255 -13.42 -11.26 29.55
N VAL A 256 -12.26 -11.06 30.17
CA VAL A 256 -12.08 -10.62 31.57
C VAL A 256 -11.07 -9.48 31.69
N THR A 257 -10.77 -8.80 30.58
CA THR A 257 -9.72 -7.78 30.49
C THR A 257 -9.84 -6.69 31.58
N GLU A 258 -11.04 -6.16 31.82
CA GLU A 258 -11.25 -5.11 32.84
C GLU A 258 -11.19 -5.63 34.29
N SER A 259 -11.23 -6.95 34.49
CA SER A 259 -11.20 -7.58 35.81
C SER A 259 -9.79 -7.93 36.26
N VAL A 260 -8.78 -7.77 35.41
CA VAL A 260 -7.40 -8.18 35.72
C VAL A 260 -6.80 -7.28 36.78
N HIS A 261 -6.31 -7.87 37.87
CA HIS A 261 -5.58 -7.14 38.89
C HIS A 261 -4.31 -6.51 38.29
N PRO A 262 -3.99 -5.23 38.59
CA PRO A 262 -2.81 -4.55 38.05
C PRO A 262 -1.49 -5.32 38.24
N ASP A 263 -1.29 -5.96 39.39
CA ASP A 263 -0.08 -6.77 39.66
C ASP A 263 0.02 -7.97 38.71
N LEU A 264 -1.09 -8.66 38.41
CA LEU A 264 -1.07 -9.76 37.44
C LEU A 264 -0.80 -9.27 36.02
N GLY A 265 -1.35 -8.10 35.67
CA GLY A 265 -1.02 -7.44 34.40
C GLY A 265 0.47 -7.07 34.31
N PHE A 266 1.05 -6.58 35.41
CA PHE A 266 2.48 -6.29 35.49
C PHE A 266 3.33 -7.56 35.36
N ASP A 267 2.96 -8.63 36.07
CA ASP A 267 3.64 -9.92 36.05
C ASP A 267 3.63 -10.53 34.65
N ALA A 268 2.49 -10.48 33.95
CA ALA A 268 2.39 -10.92 32.55
C ALA A 268 3.30 -10.10 31.63
N CYS A 269 3.32 -8.77 31.78
CA CYS A 269 4.21 -7.91 31.00
C CYS A 269 5.69 -8.20 31.32
N LEU A 270 6.02 -8.50 32.57
CA LEU A 270 7.37 -8.85 32.99
C LEU A 270 7.78 -10.22 32.44
N ALA A 271 6.87 -11.19 32.44
CA ALA A 271 7.10 -12.52 31.88
C ALA A 271 7.44 -12.46 30.39
N ALA A 272 6.66 -11.72 29.60
CA ALA A 272 6.95 -11.48 28.20
C ALA A 272 8.35 -10.86 28.00
N ARG A 273 8.73 -9.87 28.81
CA ARG A 273 10.07 -9.25 28.75
C ARG A 273 11.20 -10.21 29.13
N ILE A 274 11.01 -11.09 30.12
CA ILE A 274 12.00 -12.09 30.53
C ILE A 274 12.29 -13.08 29.39
N VAL A 275 11.25 -13.51 28.67
CA VAL A 275 11.40 -14.37 27.48
C VAL A 275 11.96 -13.60 26.28
N GLY A 276 11.78 -12.27 26.26
CA GLY A 276 12.22 -11.39 25.18
C GLY A 276 11.18 -11.26 24.06
N LEU A 277 9.90 -11.21 24.42
CA LEU A 277 8.78 -11.09 23.49
C LEU A 277 8.13 -9.71 23.62
N ASP A 278 7.86 -9.07 22.49
CA ASP A 278 7.11 -7.82 22.40
C ASP A 278 5.59 -8.05 22.27
N ILE A 279 5.21 -9.20 21.70
CA ILE A 279 3.85 -9.74 21.67
C ILE A 279 3.87 -11.15 22.25
N ALA A 280 3.03 -11.42 23.24
CA ALA A 280 2.96 -12.74 23.87
C ALA A 280 1.57 -13.05 24.43
N SER A 281 1.20 -14.33 24.47
CA SER A 281 0.15 -14.81 25.38
C SER A 281 0.82 -15.37 26.62
N VAL A 282 0.46 -14.86 27.80
CA VAL A 282 0.89 -15.39 29.10
C VAL A 282 -0.26 -16.19 29.67
N GLU A 283 -0.09 -17.50 29.75
CA GLU A 283 -1.05 -18.38 30.38
C GLU A 283 -0.76 -18.47 31.88
N LEU A 284 -1.78 -18.28 32.70
CA LEU A 284 -1.66 -18.37 34.16
C LEU A 284 -2.83 -19.11 34.79
N LEU A 285 -2.58 -19.65 35.98
CA LEU A 285 -3.59 -20.21 36.86
C LEU A 285 -3.85 -19.26 38.03
N ALA A 286 -5.11 -18.95 38.29
CA ALA A 286 -5.54 -18.13 39.43
C ALA A 286 -6.94 -18.56 39.90
N GLN A 287 -7.24 -18.40 41.19
CA GLN A 287 -8.60 -18.59 41.69
C GLN A 287 -9.50 -17.40 41.29
N ASP A 288 -8.95 -16.19 41.33
CA ASP A 288 -9.61 -14.94 40.96
C ASP A 288 -8.63 -13.99 40.26
N ILE A 289 -8.91 -13.65 39.00
CA ILE A 289 -8.05 -12.76 38.20
C ILE A 289 -8.00 -11.33 38.74
N SER A 290 -8.94 -10.95 39.62
CA SER A 290 -8.98 -9.65 40.27
C SER A 290 -8.13 -9.54 41.53
N LEU A 291 -7.42 -10.61 41.91
CA LEU A 291 -6.49 -10.63 43.06
C LEU A 291 -5.03 -10.84 42.59
N PRO A 292 -4.02 -10.31 43.30
CA PRO A 292 -2.62 -10.61 43.01
C PRO A 292 -2.25 -12.04 43.45
N PHE A 293 -1.16 -12.60 42.91
CA PHE A 293 -0.65 -13.92 43.33
C PHE A 293 -0.26 -13.99 44.81
N SER A 294 0.07 -12.87 45.45
CA SER A 294 0.37 -12.83 46.89
C SER A 294 -0.85 -13.12 47.78
N ALA A 295 -2.06 -12.98 47.25
CA ALA A 295 -3.33 -13.16 47.97
C ALA A 295 -4.06 -14.47 47.62
N GLN A 296 -3.50 -15.29 46.72
CA GLN A 296 -4.13 -16.53 46.25
C GLN A 296 -3.10 -17.58 45.85
N GLN A 297 -3.53 -18.82 45.63
CA GLN A 297 -2.71 -19.80 44.93
C GLN A 297 -2.82 -19.57 43.42
N GLY A 298 -1.67 -19.63 42.74
CA GLY A 298 -1.60 -19.41 41.31
C GLY A 298 -0.16 -19.19 40.85
N GLY A 299 0.00 -19.05 39.55
CA GLY A 299 1.28 -18.75 38.93
C GLY A 299 1.18 -18.77 37.41
N ILE A 300 2.25 -18.34 36.76
CA ILE A 300 2.39 -18.42 35.31
C ILE A 300 2.68 -19.87 34.91
N LEU A 301 1.93 -20.35 33.93
CA LEU A 301 2.04 -21.70 33.38
C LEU A 301 2.98 -21.71 32.17
N GLU A 302 2.66 -20.89 31.17
CA GLU A 302 3.32 -20.86 29.86
C GLU A 302 3.36 -19.41 29.31
N VAL A 303 4.32 -19.15 28.43
CA VAL A 303 4.43 -17.89 27.70
C VAL A 303 4.66 -18.21 26.22
N HIS A 304 3.75 -17.77 25.36
CA HIS A 304 3.76 -18.10 23.93
C HIS A 304 4.11 -16.89 23.06
N ALA A 305 5.04 -17.09 22.11
CA ALA A 305 5.47 -16.08 21.15
C ALA A 305 4.48 -15.81 19.99
N SER A 306 3.55 -16.74 19.73
CA SER A 306 2.56 -16.65 18.64
C SER A 306 1.13 -16.73 19.18
N PRO A 307 0.67 -15.72 19.92
CA PRO A 307 -0.67 -15.74 20.49
C PRO A 307 -1.74 -15.72 19.40
N SER A 308 -2.87 -16.37 19.67
CA SER A 308 -4.06 -16.23 18.84
C SER A 308 -4.75 -14.90 19.13
N LEU A 309 -4.83 -14.02 18.14
CA LEU A 309 -5.55 -12.75 18.28
C LEU A 309 -7.05 -12.96 18.08
N SER A 310 -7.44 -13.90 17.22
CA SER A 310 -8.84 -14.21 16.91
C SER A 310 -9.70 -14.55 18.13
N ALA A 311 -9.14 -15.25 19.12
CA ALA A 311 -9.83 -15.57 20.38
C ALA A 311 -10.22 -14.31 21.17
N HIS A 312 -9.41 -13.25 21.15
CA HIS A 312 -9.73 -11.99 21.80
C HIS A 312 -10.66 -11.09 20.98
N MET A 313 -10.65 -11.23 19.65
CA MET A 313 -11.54 -10.48 18.75
C MET A 313 -12.96 -11.06 18.72
N ASN A 314 -13.12 -12.36 18.99
CA ASN A 314 -14.40 -13.05 18.97
C ASN A 314 -14.51 -14.02 20.17
N PRO A 315 -14.56 -13.51 21.42
CA PRO A 315 -14.77 -14.37 22.57
C PRO A 315 -16.20 -14.95 22.57
N ASP A 316 -16.37 -16.14 23.14
CA ASP A 316 -17.71 -16.76 23.27
C ASP A 316 -18.61 -15.94 24.20
N HIS A 317 -18.02 -15.31 25.21
CA HIS A 317 -18.70 -14.44 26.18
C HIS A 317 -17.89 -13.17 26.47
N GLY A 318 -18.58 -12.03 26.61
CA GLY A 318 -17.96 -10.74 26.93
C GLY A 318 -17.72 -9.85 25.71
N GLU A 319 -16.80 -8.89 25.84
CA GLU A 319 -16.57 -7.89 24.81
C GLU A 319 -15.41 -8.27 23.87
N ALA A 320 -15.62 -8.09 22.57
CA ALA A 320 -14.57 -8.20 21.56
C ALA A 320 -13.51 -7.12 21.77
N ARG A 321 -12.23 -7.50 21.79
CA ARG A 321 -11.11 -6.58 22.01
C ARG A 321 -10.44 -6.20 20.70
N PRO A 322 -10.06 -4.92 20.49
CA PRO A 322 -9.44 -4.43 19.25
C PRO A 322 -7.94 -4.77 19.21
N VAL A 323 -7.58 -6.03 19.47
CA VAL A 323 -6.18 -6.45 19.67
C VAL A 323 -5.32 -6.25 18.43
N GLY A 324 -5.86 -6.40 17.22
CA GLY A 324 -5.15 -6.07 15.98
C GLY A 324 -4.72 -4.60 15.91
N LYS A 325 -5.55 -3.68 16.42
CA LYS A 325 -5.22 -2.25 16.53
C LYS A 325 -4.15 -2.00 17.59
N ILE A 326 -4.26 -2.64 18.75
CA ILE A 326 -3.26 -2.50 19.83
C ILE A 326 -1.89 -2.99 19.33
N VAL A 327 -1.86 -4.15 18.65
CA VAL A 327 -0.65 -4.70 18.04
C VAL A 327 -0.09 -3.75 16.98
N ALA A 328 -0.89 -3.31 16.01
CA ALA A 328 -0.44 -2.40 14.95
C ALA A 328 0.14 -1.08 15.52
N GLN A 329 -0.47 -0.53 16.58
CA GLN A 329 0.03 0.66 17.26
C GLN A 329 1.31 0.40 18.04
N SER A 330 1.48 -0.78 18.64
CA SER A 330 2.69 -1.12 19.40
C SER A 330 3.95 -1.27 18.52
N LEU A 331 3.76 -1.52 17.22
CA LEU A 331 4.85 -1.72 16.27
C LEU A 331 5.59 -0.41 15.91
N PHE A 332 4.94 0.75 16.08
CA PHE A 332 5.43 2.07 15.66
C PHE A 332 5.34 3.08 16.81
N GLY A 333 6.18 4.12 16.79
CA GLY A 333 6.08 5.21 17.75
C GLY A 333 4.78 6.01 17.61
N GLU A 334 4.43 6.78 18.63
CA GLU A 334 3.26 7.68 18.56
C GLU A 334 3.42 8.69 17.42
N GLY A 335 2.43 8.76 16.53
CA GLY A 335 2.48 9.60 15.33
C GLY A 335 3.32 9.04 14.18
N GLU A 336 4.03 7.93 14.36
CA GLU A 336 4.73 7.26 13.26
C GLU A 336 3.77 6.42 12.42
N ASN A 337 3.97 6.47 11.10
CA ASN A 337 3.15 5.74 10.13
C ASN A 337 3.98 4.77 9.26
N GLY A 338 5.19 4.45 9.70
CA GLY A 338 6.10 3.54 9.01
C GLY A 338 6.67 4.04 7.66
N ARG A 339 6.36 5.26 7.20
CA ARG A 339 6.90 5.78 5.92
C ARG A 339 8.24 6.44 6.11
N ILE A 340 9.15 6.16 5.18
CA ILE A 340 10.29 7.03 4.88
C ILE A 340 9.85 8.15 3.91
N PRO A 341 10.57 9.27 3.81
CA PRO A 341 10.37 10.24 2.73
C PRO A 341 10.51 9.55 1.37
N ILE A 342 9.47 9.66 0.54
CA ILE A 342 9.47 9.15 -0.84
C ILE A 342 9.32 10.33 -1.77
N VAL A 343 10.19 10.40 -2.78
CA VAL A 343 10.03 11.27 -3.94
C VAL A 343 9.71 10.42 -5.15
N GLY A 344 8.48 10.56 -5.66
CA GLY A 344 8.06 9.95 -6.91
C GLY A 344 8.36 10.87 -8.08
N ILE A 345 8.96 10.34 -9.15
CA ILE A 345 9.25 11.12 -10.36
C ILE A 345 8.58 10.44 -11.55
N ALA A 346 7.68 11.14 -12.21
CA ALA A 346 6.96 10.63 -13.37
C ALA A 346 7.05 11.62 -14.54
N GLY A 347 6.99 11.09 -15.75
CA GLY A 347 7.01 11.89 -16.97
C GLY A 347 7.40 11.02 -18.15
N THR A 348 7.11 11.51 -19.36
CA THR A 348 7.42 10.78 -20.61
C THR A 348 8.81 11.12 -21.17
N GLY A 349 9.51 12.11 -20.60
CA GLY A 349 10.84 12.57 -21.03
C GLY A 349 11.97 11.95 -20.22
N GLU A 350 13.19 12.52 -20.35
CA GLU A 350 14.35 12.09 -19.58
C GLU A 350 14.20 12.46 -18.10
N ASN A 351 13.98 11.47 -17.24
CA ASN A 351 13.87 11.68 -15.79
C ASN A 351 15.20 11.39 -15.06
N GLY A 352 16.19 10.84 -15.78
CA GLY A 352 17.48 10.41 -15.25
C GLY A 352 18.23 11.51 -14.47
N THR A 353 18.39 12.71 -15.04
CA THR A 353 19.10 13.82 -14.37
C THR A 353 18.39 14.22 -13.08
N ALA A 354 17.07 14.41 -13.15
CA ALA A 354 16.27 14.78 -11.98
C ALA A 354 16.41 13.75 -10.85
N SER A 355 16.29 12.47 -11.20
CA SER A 355 16.34 11.36 -10.25
C SER A 355 17.71 11.21 -9.60
N ARG A 356 18.79 11.22 -10.40
CA ARG A 356 20.15 11.02 -9.91
C ARG A 356 20.66 12.22 -9.12
N LEU A 357 20.39 13.43 -9.59
CA LEU A 357 20.80 14.64 -8.88
C LEU A 357 20.03 14.79 -7.56
N LEU A 358 18.73 14.54 -7.53
CA LEU A 358 17.97 14.58 -6.29
C LEU A 358 18.46 13.55 -5.27
N ALA A 359 18.67 12.31 -5.69
CA ALA A 359 19.21 11.27 -4.82
C ALA A 359 20.61 11.64 -4.30
N TRP A 360 21.43 12.32 -5.12
CA TRP A 360 22.71 12.87 -4.69
C TRP A 360 22.55 13.97 -3.64
N LEU A 361 21.70 14.97 -3.87
CA LEU A 361 21.45 16.06 -2.93
C LEU A 361 20.99 15.55 -1.56
N MET A 362 20.07 14.58 -1.54
CA MET A 362 19.60 13.94 -0.31
C MET A 362 20.71 13.16 0.41
N ARG A 363 21.67 12.58 -0.33
CA ARG A 363 22.84 11.92 0.26
C ARG A 363 23.85 12.90 0.85
N VAL A 364 24.09 14.03 0.18
CA VAL A 364 24.95 15.10 0.70
C VAL A 364 24.32 15.71 1.97
N ASP A 365 22.99 15.72 2.06
CA ASP A 365 22.23 16.07 3.26
C ASP A 365 22.26 14.98 4.35
N GLY A 366 22.97 13.87 4.13
CA GLY A 366 23.25 12.84 5.13
C GLY A 366 22.31 11.63 5.11
N MET A 367 21.36 11.54 4.19
CA MET A 367 20.41 10.41 4.13
C MET A 367 20.97 9.20 3.39
N ARG A 368 20.65 7.99 3.86
CA ARG A 368 20.81 6.75 3.09
C ARG A 368 19.69 6.59 2.06
N VAL A 369 19.98 7.01 0.83
CA VAL A 369 18.98 7.04 -0.25
C VAL A 369 18.99 5.76 -1.07
N GLY A 370 17.80 5.19 -1.32
CA GLY A 370 17.59 4.21 -2.37
C GLY A 370 17.01 4.87 -3.62
N LEU A 371 17.53 4.53 -4.79
CA LEU A 371 17.12 5.11 -6.07
C LEU A 371 16.78 4.00 -7.06
N ALA A 372 15.61 4.12 -7.70
CA ALA A 372 15.22 3.31 -8.86
C ALA A 372 14.87 4.27 -10.01
N CYS A 373 15.58 4.17 -11.14
CA CYS A 373 15.37 5.03 -12.29
C CYS A 373 15.84 4.40 -13.61
N GLU A 374 15.70 5.13 -14.71
CA GLU A 374 16.03 4.72 -16.09
C GLU A 374 17.49 4.29 -16.27
N SER A 375 18.41 4.79 -15.43
CA SER A 375 19.84 4.43 -15.52
C SER A 375 20.25 3.28 -14.60
N GLY A 376 19.41 2.89 -13.65
CA GLY A 376 19.67 1.76 -12.76
C GLY A 376 19.00 1.83 -11.40
N PHE A 377 19.32 0.80 -10.60
CA PHE A 377 18.94 0.67 -9.20
C PHE A 377 20.18 0.88 -8.31
N TYR A 378 20.07 1.80 -7.36
CA TYR A 378 21.15 2.23 -6.49
C TYR A 378 20.77 2.16 -5.02
N LEU A 379 21.76 1.81 -4.20
CA LEU A 379 21.70 1.86 -2.74
C LEU A 379 22.87 2.72 -2.26
N GLY A 380 22.57 3.95 -1.85
CA GLY A 380 23.58 4.97 -1.60
C GLY A 380 24.40 5.29 -2.85
N ALA A 381 25.72 5.12 -2.79
CA ALA A 381 26.63 5.30 -3.92
C ALA A 381 26.66 4.11 -4.89
N ARG A 382 26.26 2.93 -4.44
CA ARG A 382 26.47 1.69 -5.17
C ARG A 382 25.34 1.47 -6.17
N GLN A 383 25.68 1.40 -7.46
CA GLN A 383 24.79 0.88 -8.49
C GLN A 383 24.70 -0.64 -8.36
N ALA A 384 23.58 -1.14 -7.87
CA ALA A 384 23.33 -2.57 -7.69
C ALA A 384 22.90 -3.25 -8.98
N GLU A 385 22.18 -2.54 -9.86
CA GLU A 385 21.74 -3.02 -11.17
C GLU A 385 21.84 -1.88 -12.20
N LYS A 386 22.30 -2.22 -13.42
CA LYS A 386 22.39 -1.31 -14.56
C LYS A 386 21.21 -1.51 -15.49
N GLY A 387 20.84 -0.47 -16.22
CA GLY A 387 19.73 -0.49 -17.18
C GLY A 387 18.47 0.16 -16.61
N ASP A 388 17.38 0.10 -17.35
CA ASP A 388 16.12 0.71 -16.93
C ASP A 388 15.53 -0.03 -15.73
N CYS A 389 15.44 0.66 -14.60
CA CYS A 389 14.88 0.19 -13.35
C CYS A 389 13.68 1.05 -12.91
N SER A 390 13.02 1.76 -13.84
CA SER A 390 11.85 2.63 -13.56
C SER A 390 10.52 1.87 -13.45
N ASP A 391 10.55 0.71 -12.77
CA ASP A 391 9.44 -0.24 -12.67
C ASP A 391 9.00 -0.54 -11.21
N LEU A 392 7.87 -1.24 -11.07
CA LEU A 392 7.33 -1.63 -9.76
C LEU A 392 8.30 -2.53 -8.99
N ARG A 393 8.97 -3.46 -9.67
CA ARG A 393 9.86 -4.45 -9.04
C ARG A 393 11.04 -3.78 -8.36
N HIS A 394 11.71 -2.83 -9.03
CA HIS A 394 12.85 -2.09 -8.50
C HIS A 394 12.44 -1.09 -7.43
N SER A 395 11.31 -0.44 -7.60
CA SER A 395 10.73 0.42 -6.56
C SER A 395 10.46 -0.39 -5.28
N ARG A 396 9.93 -1.61 -5.39
CA ARG A 396 9.78 -2.52 -4.24
C ARG A 396 11.12 -2.95 -3.64
N LYS A 397 12.16 -3.20 -4.43
CA LYS A 397 13.52 -3.48 -3.91
C LYS A 397 14.02 -2.35 -3.01
N VAL A 398 13.81 -1.08 -3.41
CA VAL A 398 14.13 0.09 -2.58
C VAL A 398 13.31 0.09 -1.29
N LEU A 399 11.99 0.01 -1.40
CA LEU A 399 11.06 0.12 -0.26
C LEU A 399 11.17 -1.04 0.75
N MET A 400 11.66 -2.20 0.33
CA MET A 400 11.92 -3.37 1.19
C MET A 400 13.30 -3.31 1.88
N ASN A 401 14.20 -2.43 1.47
CA ASN A 401 15.55 -2.39 2.00
C ASN A 401 15.64 -1.60 3.32
N ARG A 402 16.02 -2.27 4.41
CA ARG A 402 16.10 -1.68 5.77
C ARG A 402 17.19 -0.62 5.93
N GLU A 403 18.14 -0.50 5.01
CA GLU A 403 19.16 0.55 5.05
C GLU A 403 18.66 1.88 4.47
N VAL A 404 17.51 1.88 3.79
CA VAL A 404 17.01 3.07 3.08
C VAL A 404 16.23 3.97 4.04
N GLU A 405 16.71 5.19 4.23
CA GLU A 405 16.07 6.24 5.03
C GLU A 405 15.18 7.16 4.20
N ALA A 406 15.42 7.24 2.89
CA ALA A 406 14.59 7.99 1.95
C ALA A 406 14.70 7.38 0.54
N ALA A 407 13.64 7.51 -0.27
CA ALA A 407 13.58 6.89 -1.59
C ALA A 407 13.33 7.91 -2.71
N VAL A 408 14.03 7.76 -3.82
CA VAL A 408 13.74 8.44 -5.09
C VAL A 408 13.33 7.40 -6.11
N LEU A 409 12.09 7.44 -6.56
CA LEU A 409 11.48 6.40 -7.37
C LEU A 409 10.95 7.02 -8.67
N ALA A 410 11.69 6.84 -9.75
CA ALA A 410 11.20 7.21 -11.07
C ALA A 410 10.32 6.09 -11.63
N VAL A 411 9.15 6.46 -12.16
CA VAL A 411 8.20 5.50 -12.73
C VAL A 411 7.78 5.98 -14.11
N GLY A 412 8.05 5.16 -15.12
CA GLY A 412 7.63 5.43 -16.48
C GLY A 412 6.12 5.27 -16.66
N PRO A 413 5.47 6.00 -17.60
CA PRO A 413 4.03 5.89 -17.83
C PRO A 413 3.56 4.47 -18.17
N ARG A 414 4.39 3.69 -18.88
CA ARG A 414 4.09 2.27 -19.16
C ARG A 414 3.98 1.46 -17.89
N SER A 415 4.91 1.63 -16.95
CA SER A 415 4.90 0.99 -15.63
C SER A 415 3.67 1.43 -14.82
N MET A 416 3.32 2.72 -14.83
CA MET A 416 2.10 3.21 -14.16
C MET A 416 0.82 2.55 -14.71
N LEU A 417 0.78 2.24 -16.01
CA LEU A 417 -0.37 1.61 -16.68
C LEU A 417 -0.42 0.09 -16.52
N SER A 418 0.73 -0.60 -16.47
CA SER A 418 0.78 -2.06 -16.35
C SER A 418 0.84 -2.54 -14.91
N GLU A 419 1.41 -1.75 -14.01
CA GLU A 419 1.78 -2.17 -12.65
C GLU A 419 1.28 -1.21 -11.56
N GLY A 420 1.03 0.06 -11.90
CA GLY A 420 0.72 1.12 -10.92
C GLY A 420 1.94 1.55 -10.11
N LEU A 421 1.73 2.42 -9.11
CA LEU A 421 2.78 2.90 -8.22
C LEU A 421 3.14 1.87 -7.14
N ALA A 422 4.41 1.85 -6.73
CA ALA A 422 4.92 0.93 -5.70
C ALA A 422 4.60 1.35 -4.26
N TYR A 423 4.16 2.59 -4.08
CA TYR A 423 3.88 3.24 -2.81
C TYR A 423 2.48 3.85 -2.85
N ASP A 424 1.87 3.98 -1.69
CA ASP A 424 0.51 4.49 -1.54
C ASP A 424 0.44 6.04 -1.46
N ARG A 425 1.49 6.64 -0.89
CA ARG A 425 1.69 8.08 -0.73
C ARG A 425 3.17 8.47 -0.86
N CYS A 426 3.42 9.69 -1.30
CA CYS A 426 4.76 10.28 -1.37
C CYS A 426 4.80 11.66 -0.72
N LEU A 427 5.99 12.05 -0.24
CA LEU A 427 6.21 13.38 0.32
C LEU A 427 6.37 14.41 -0.80
N VAL A 428 7.04 14.03 -1.90
CA VAL A 428 7.18 14.89 -3.08
C VAL A 428 6.81 14.10 -4.33
N GLY A 429 5.89 14.64 -5.13
CA GLY A 429 5.52 14.08 -6.43
C GLY A 429 5.99 15.01 -7.55
N VAL A 430 6.91 14.56 -8.39
CA VAL A 430 7.48 15.33 -9.50
C VAL A 430 6.84 14.86 -10.80
N VAL A 431 6.33 15.80 -11.61
CA VAL A 431 5.90 15.53 -12.98
C VAL A 431 6.73 16.38 -13.94
N THR A 432 7.59 15.71 -14.72
CA THR A 432 8.64 16.40 -15.49
C THR A 432 8.17 16.96 -16.83
N GLY A 433 7.20 16.31 -17.47
CA GLY A 433 6.69 16.70 -18.78
C GLY A 433 5.89 15.61 -19.48
N ILE A 434 5.07 16.03 -20.44
CA ILE A 434 4.33 15.20 -21.39
C ILE A 434 4.91 15.46 -22.79
N GLY A 435 5.44 14.41 -23.39
CA GLY A 435 6.09 14.45 -24.69
C GLY A 435 5.09 14.75 -25.79
N ARG A 436 5.58 15.35 -26.88
CA ARG A 436 4.74 15.73 -28.03
C ARG A 436 4.02 14.54 -28.68
N ASP A 437 4.64 13.36 -28.65
CA ASP A 437 4.09 12.10 -29.15
C ASP A 437 3.70 11.15 -28.00
N ALA A 438 3.16 11.67 -26.90
CA ALA A 438 2.72 10.89 -25.74
C ALA A 438 1.51 9.99 -26.07
N GLN A 439 1.76 8.96 -26.87
CA GLN A 439 0.84 7.90 -27.22
C GLN A 439 1.40 6.57 -26.73
N ILE A 440 0.54 5.77 -26.14
CA ILE A 440 0.87 4.39 -25.78
C ILE A 440 -0.27 3.53 -26.31
N ALA A 441 -0.26 3.33 -27.64
CA ALA A 441 -1.34 2.71 -28.38
C ALA A 441 -1.73 1.31 -27.86
N GLU A 442 -0.77 0.55 -27.28
CA GLU A 442 -1.04 -0.73 -26.62
C GLU A 442 -1.99 -0.63 -25.41
N TYR A 443 -2.06 0.54 -24.76
CA TYR A 443 -3.03 0.86 -23.72
C TYR A 443 -4.15 1.76 -24.22
N ASP A 444 -4.31 1.94 -25.53
CA ASP A 444 -5.37 2.76 -26.11
C ASP A 444 -5.43 4.15 -25.47
N LEU A 445 -4.27 4.83 -25.49
CA LEU A 445 -4.06 6.19 -25.01
C LEU A 445 -3.42 7.02 -26.11
N TYR A 446 -4.11 8.09 -26.49
CA TYR A 446 -3.78 8.95 -27.62
C TYR A 446 -3.69 10.41 -27.19
N GLY A 447 -2.45 10.88 -26.98
CA GLY A 447 -2.14 12.29 -26.83
C GLY A 447 -2.03 12.79 -25.40
N ALA A 448 -1.73 14.08 -25.29
CA ALA A 448 -1.29 14.68 -24.03
C ALA A 448 -2.35 14.72 -22.94
N GLU A 449 -3.63 14.92 -23.28
CA GLU A 449 -4.71 15.00 -22.28
C GLU A 449 -4.91 13.66 -21.56
N GLU A 450 -4.86 12.55 -22.29
CA GLU A 450 -4.98 11.22 -21.70
C GLU A 450 -3.72 10.85 -20.90
N MET A 451 -2.53 11.22 -21.40
CA MET A 451 -1.28 11.06 -20.65
C MET A 451 -1.30 11.84 -19.33
N ALA A 452 -1.86 13.06 -19.33
CA ALA A 452 -2.02 13.85 -18.11
C ALA A 452 -2.88 13.11 -17.07
N LYS A 453 -3.90 12.35 -17.47
CA LYS A 453 -4.71 11.52 -16.56
C LYS A 453 -3.88 10.40 -15.93
N VAL A 454 -2.93 9.82 -16.67
CA VAL A 454 -2.00 8.81 -16.14
C VAL A 454 -1.04 9.43 -15.14
N LEU A 455 -0.34 10.49 -15.54
CA LEU A 455 0.65 11.18 -14.70
C LEU A 455 0.03 11.86 -13.48
N ARG A 456 -1.24 12.26 -13.55
CA ARG A 456 -2.01 12.76 -12.41
C ARG A 456 -1.94 11.81 -11.20
N THR A 457 -1.87 10.50 -11.43
CA THR A 457 -1.71 9.51 -10.35
C THR A 457 -0.52 9.86 -9.43
N GLN A 458 0.56 10.42 -9.97
CA GLN A 458 1.73 10.86 -9.18
C GLN A 458 1.40 12.05 -8.25
N VAL A 459 0.48 12.92 -8.67
CA VAL A 459 0.02 14.10 -7.92
C VAL A 459 -1.04 13.71 -6.88
N ASP A 460 -1.96 12.80 -7.24
CA ASP A 460 -3.04 12.33 -6.35
C ASP A 460 -2.52 11.59 -5.10
N VAL A 461 -1.27 11.12 -5.12
CA VAL A 461 -0.62 10.41 -4.00
C VAL A 461 0.31 11.30 -3.17
N VAL A 462 0.40 12.60 -3.46
CA VAL A 462 1.15 13.55 -2.64
C VAL A 462 0.44 13.70 -1.29
N LEU A 463 1.19 13.62 -0.20
CA LEU A 463 0.67 13.85 1.15
C LEU A 463 0.21 15.31 1.32
N PRO A 464 -0.79 15.60 2.19
CA PRO A 464 -1.20 16.97 2.49
C PRO A 464 -0.05 17.88 2.98
N GLU A 465 0.89 17.31 3.76
CA GLU A 465 2.11 17.98 4.22
C GLU A 465 3.26 17.96 3.19
N GLY A 466 3.04 17.34 2.03
CA GLY A 466 4.00 17.19 0.94
C GLY A 466 3.85 18.26 -0.16
N ALA A 467 4.54 18.04 -1.29
CA ALA A 467 4.47 18.94 -2.43
C ALA A 467 4.45 18.24 -3.79
N ALA A 468 3.66 18.79 -4.72
CA ALA A 468 3.78 18.50 -6.14
C ALA A 468 4.77 19.47 -6.81
N VAL A 469 5.74 18.92 -7.53
CA VAL A 469 6.74 19.67 -8.31
C VAL A 469 6.42 19.54 -9.79
N LEU A 470 5.97 20.64 -10.41
CA LEU A 470 5.33 20.60 -11.72
C LEU A 470 6.04 21.52 -12.71
N ASN A 471 6.38 20.98 -13.89
CA ASN A 471 6.97 21.76 -14.97
C ASN A 471 5.97 22.79 -15.51
N ALA A 472 6.26 24.08 -15.33
CA ALA A 472 5.43 25.17 -15.82
C ALA A 472 5.61 25.46 -17.32
N GLY A 473 6.58 24.82 -17.97
CA GLY A 473 6.75 24.85 -19.42
C GLY A 473 5.80 23.92 -20.19
N ASP A 474 5.12 23.03 -19.49
CA ASP A 474 4.12 22.11 -20.04
C ASP A 474 2.75 22.44 -19.45
N GLU A 475 1.83 22.91 -20.28
CA GLU A 475 0.52 23.38 -19.84
C GLU A 475 -0.30 22.26 -19.19
N ALA A 476 -0.27 21.04 -19.74
CA ALA A 476 -1.03 19.92 -19.22
C ALA A 476 -0.49 19.47 -17.85
N VAL A 477 0.84 19.52 -17.66
CA VAL A 477 1.47 19.28 -16.36
C VAL A 477 1.17 20.39 -15.36
N ALA A 478 1.26 21.67 -15.76
CA ALA A 478 0.94 22.79 -14.90
C ALA A 478 -0.51 22.73 -14.39
N GLN A 479 -1.44 22.30 -15.24
CA GLN A 479 -2.85 22.11 -14.89
C GLN A 479 -3.10 20.97 -13.87
N LEU A 480 -2.10 20.12 -13.57
CA LEU A 480 -2.23 19.10 -12.52
C LEU A 480 -2.21 19.71 -11.12
N ALA A 481 -1.77 20.96 -10.96
CA ALA A 481 -1.71 21.68 -9.69
C ALA A 481 -3.06 21.64 -8.92
N ARG A 482 -4.20 21.70 -9.63
CA ARG A 482 -5.54 21.68 -9.04
C ARG A 482 -5.94 20.36 -8.38
N PHE A 483 -5.17 19.29 -8.59
CA PHE A 483 -5.40 17.96 -8.00
C PHE A 483 -4.47 17.67 -6.82
N CYS A 484 -3.54 18.58 -6.51
CA CYS A 484 -2.66 18.42 -5.36
C CYS A 484 -3.36 18.95 -4.10
N ASP A 485 -3.46 18.12 -3.07
CA ASP A 485 -3.96 18.52 -1.75
C ASP A 485 -2.86 19.21 -0.89
N GLY A 486 -1.59 19.04 -1.27
CA GLY A 486 -0.44 19.64 -0.62
C GLY A 486 0.04 20.92 -1.30
N GLU A 487 1.31 21.26 -1.12
CA GLU A 487 1.89 22.43 -1.78
C GLU A 487 2.15 22.17 -3.27
N VAL A 488 2.06 23.21 -4.10
CA VAL A 488 2.54 23.18 -5.49
C VAL A 488 3.77 24.05 -5.64
N ILE A 489 4.86 23.46 -6.16
CA ILE A 489 6.07 24.17 -6.56
C ILE A 489 6.25 24.05 -8.08
N HIS A 490 6.13 25.17 -8.78
CA HIS A 490 6.39 25.18 -10.21
C HIS A 490 7.88 25.34 -10.52
N TYR A 491 8.34 24.75 -11.62
CA TYR A 491 9.67 25.04 -12.13
C TYR A 491 9.69 25.28 -13.64
N HIS A 492 10.63 26.11 -14.11
CA HIS A 492 10.81 26.40 -15.53
C HIS A 492 12.16 27.10 -15.81
N ALA A 493 12.73 26.91 -16.99
CA ALA A 493 13.98 27.57 -17.38
C ALA A 493 13.85 29.09 -17.61
N GLY A 494 12.64 29.62 -17.75
CA GLY A 494 12.38 31.05 -17.98
C GLY A 494 11.62 31.71 -16.82
N ALA A 495 12.19 32.77 -16.25
CA ALA A 495 11.58 33.56 -15.17
C ALA A 495 10.29 34.30 -15.56
N GLU A 496 10.09 34.59 -16.85
CA GLU A 496 8.93 35.33 -17.37
C GLU A 496 7.75 34.40 -17.77
N ASN A 497 7.83 33.12 -17.42
CA ASN A 497 6.73 32.19 -17.67
C ASN A 497 5.45 32.65 -16.93
N ALA A 498 4.32 32.64 -17.63
CA ALA A 498 3.05 33.15 -17.11
C ALA A 498 2.53 32.36 -15.91
N VAL A 499 2.69 31.03 -15.92
CA VAL A 499 2.31 30.14 -14.81
C VAL A 499 3.16 30.47 -13.58
N ILE A 500 4.48 30.59 -13.73
CA ILE A 500 5.37 30.98 -12.63
C ILE A 500 5.00 32.35 -12.08
N SER A 501 4.79 33.34 -12.96
CA SER A 501 4.49 34.71 -12.55
C SER A 501 3.18 34.76 -11.76
N SER A 502 2.12 34.14 -12.28
CA SER A 502 0.82 34.06 -11.62
C SER A 502 0.90 33.31 -10.27
N HIS A 503 1.67 32.23 -10.20
CA HIS A 503 1.83 31.45 -8.96
C HIS A 503 2.57 32.24 -7.87
N LEU A 504 3.62 32.96 -8.26
CA LEU A 504 4.37 33.83 -7.35
C LEU A 504 3.52 35.04 -6.90
N ASP A 505 2.69 35.62 -7.77
CA ASP A 505 1.76 36.69 -7.39
C ASP A 505 0.71 36.22 -6.37
N ALA A 506 0.33 34.95 -6.43
CA ALA A 506 -0.51 34.29 -5.43
C ALA A 506 0.23 33.90 -4.14
N GLY A 507 1.53 34.18 -4.03
CA GLY A 507 2.34 33.87 -2.84
C GLY A 507 2.98 32.48 -2.84
N GLY A 508 2.84 31.71 -3.92
CA GLY A 508 3.42 30.37 -4.05
C GLY A 508 4.95 30.36 -4.17
N ARG A 509 5.51 29.16 -4.22
CA ARG A 509 6.95 28.93 -4.46
C ARG A 509 7.20 28.44 -5.88
N ALA A 510 8.29 28.91 -6.50
CA ALA A 510 8.72 28.44 -7.81
C ALA A 510 10.24 28.46 -7.97
N VAL A 511 10.79 27.54 -8.76
CA VAL A 511 12.21 27.45 -9.07
C VAL A 511 12.46 27.73 -10.55
N PHE A 512 13.30 28.70 -10.87
CA PHE A 512 13.53 29.10 -12.25
C PHE A 512 14.93 29.67 -12.49
N LEU A 513 15.35 29.75 -13.75
CA LEU A 513 16.60 30.42 -14.09
C LEU A 513 16.41 31.93 -14.21
N LYS A 514 17.36 32.68 -13.64
CA LYS A 514 17.49 34.12 -13.84
C LYS A 514 18.97 34.46 -14.00
N ARG A 515 19.35 35.03 -15.15
CA ARG A 515 20.75 35.35 -15.51
C ARG A 515 21.68 34.13 -15.37
N GLY A 516 21.18 32.96 -15.77
CA GLY A 516 21.92 31.69 -15.71
C GLY A 516 21.99 31.03 -14.33
N ALA A 517 21.55 31.68 -13.25
CA ALA A 517 21.53 31.07 -11.91
C ALA A 517 20.15 30.47 -11.58
N ILE A 518 20.10 29.42 -10.76
CA ILE A 518 18.84 28.86 -10.23
C ILE A 518 18.37 29.73 -9.06
N VAL A 519 17.14 30.22 -9.15
CA VAL A 519 16.51 31.09 -8.17
C VAL A 519 15.24 30.44 -7.63
N LEU A 520 15.10 30.47 -6.30
CA LEU A 520 13.84 30.23 -5.60
C LEU A 520 13.08 31.55 -5.49
N GLY A 521 11.88 31.59 -6.06
CA GLY A 521 10.88 32.60 -5.77
C GLY A 521 9.94 32.13 -4.67
N GLU A 522 9.69 32.99 -3.69
CA GLU A 522 8.68 32.78 -2.64
C GLU A 522 7.83 34.06 -2.59
N GLY A 523 6.67 34.06 -3.24
CA GLY A 523 5.91 35.29 -3.43
C GLY A 523 6.73 36.37 -4.15
N LYS A 524 7.05 37.46 -3.43
CA LYS A 524 7.93 38.55 -3.91
C LYS A 524 9.42 38.34 -3.62
N LYS A 525 9.76 37.45 -2.70
CA LYS A 525 11.16 37.18 -2.30
C LYS A 525 11.85 36.36 -3.39
N ARG A 526 13.14 36.65 -3.62
CA ARG A 526 13.99 35.95 -4.59
C ARG A 526 15.30 35.57 -3.92
N THR A 527 15.62 34.29 -3.94
CA THR A 527 16.82 33.73 -3.32
C THR A 527 17.61 32.94 -4.36
N VAL A 528 18.88 33.28 -4.55
CA VAL A 528 19.76 32.50 -5.44
C VAL A 528 20.16 31.21 -4.73
N LEU A 529 19.82 30.06 -5.32
CA LEU A 529 20.16 28.75 -4.79
C LEU A 529 21.49 28.25 -5.34
N VAL A 530 21.64 28.29 -6.66
CA VAL A 530 22.80 27.76 -7.38
C VAL A 530 23.29 28.78 -8.39
N ASP A 531 24.60 29.05 -8.37
CA ASP A 531 25.22 30.04 -9.23
C ASP A 531 25.39 29.53 -10.68
N ALA A 532 25.41 30.44 -11.65
CA ALA A 532 25.43 30.07 -13.08
C ALA A 532 26.65 29.22 -13.48
N ALA A 533 27.79 29.43 -12.82
CA ALA A 533 29.02 28.68 -13.09
C ALA A 533 28.87 27.18 -12.78
N ALA A 534 28.08 26.83 -11.77
CA ALA A 534 27.81 25.45 -11.37
C ALA A 534 27.00 24.67 -12.42
N LEU A 535 26.29 25.39 -13.30
CA LEU A 535 25.34 24.81 -14.24
C LEU A 535 25.93 24.58 -15.63
N ALA A 536 27.15 25.06 -15.88
CA ALA A 536 27.75 25.07 -17.22
C ALA A 536 27.95 23.67 -17.83
N GLU A 537 28.10 22.63 -17.00
CA GLU A 537 28.34 21.25 -17.42
C GLU A 537 27.03 20.44 -17.63
N TYR A 538 25.87 21.01 -17.30
CA TYR A 538 24.59 20.30 -17.42
C TYR A 538 23.94 20.50 -18.79
N SER A 539 23.67 19.39 -19.49
CA SER A 539 22.92 19.39 -20.75
C SER A 539 21.39 19.42 -20.52
N ASP A 540 20.91 18.77 -19.47
CA ASP A 540 19.48 18.69 -19.14
C ASP A 540 19.11 19.64 -18.00
N MET A 541 18.84 20.90 -18.35
CA MET A 541 18.49 21.93 -17.39
C MET A 541 17.11 21.70 -16.72
N ASN A 542 16.16 21.07 -17.43
CA ASN A 542 14.84 20.78 -16.87
C ASN A 542 14.95 19.76 -15.75
N GLY A 543 15.76 18.71 -15.94
CA GLY A 543 16.06 17.74 -14.89
C GLY A 543 16.74 18.36 -13.68
N VAL A 544 17.69 19.29 -13.88
CA VAL A 544 18.32 20.02 -12.76
C VAL A 544 17.30 20.86 -11.99
N LEU A 545 16.47 21.64 -12.68
CA LEU A 545 15.45 22.48 -12.04
C LEU A 545 14.42 21.63 -11.28
N ALA A 546 13.99 20.49 -11.84
CA ALA A 546 13.10 19.55 -11.17
C ALA A 546 13.72 18.98 -9.89
N ALA A 547 14.98 18.54 -9.94
CA ALA A 547 15.71 18.05 -8.76
C ALA A 547 15.85 19.12 -7.68
N VAL A 548 16.23 20.35 -8.06
CA VAL A 548 16.38 21.46 -7.09
C VAL A 548 15.02 21.85 -6.50
N ALA A 549 13.96 21.89 -7.29
CA ALA A 549 12.60 22.15 -6.79
C ALA A 549 12.12 21.08 -5.82
N ALA A 550 12.37 19.80 -6.12
CA ALA A 550 12.08 18.70 -5.20
C ALA A 550 12.91 18.77 -3.92
N ALA A 551 14.19 19.14 -4.02
CA ALA A 551 15.05 19.33 -2.86
C ALA A 551 14.60 20.52 -1.98
N VAL A 552 14.09 21.60 -2.58
CA VAL A 552 13.44 22.71 -1.86
C VAL A 552 12.18 22.25 -1.14
N ALA A 553 11.36 21.40 -1.77
CA ALA A 553 10.17 20.82 -1.14
C ALA A 553 10.54 19.94 0.07
N LEU A 554 11.64 19.20 -0.01
CA LEU A 554 12.18 18.40 1.10
C LEU A 554 12.81 19.24 2.21
N GLY A 555 12.99 20.55 2.01
CA GLY A 555 13.64 21.43 2.98
C GLY A 555 15.17 21.29 3.02
N ILE A 556 15.80 20.76 1.97
CA ILE A 556 17.27 20.63 1.90
C ILE A 556 17.91 22.03 1.97
N PRO A 557 18.92 22.26 2.84
CA PRO A 557 19.51 23.58 3.02
C PRO A 557 20.13 24.15 1.73
N HIS A 558 20.01 25.46 1.52
CA HIS A 558 20.51 26.12 0.30
C HIS A 558 22.03 25.93 0.08
N SER A 559 22.81 25.81 1.16
CA SER A 559 24.24 25.51 1.08
C SER A 559 24.53 24.12 0.49
N ILE A 560 23.69 23.13 0.84
CA ILE A 560 23.75 21.77 0.29
C ILE A 560 23.33 21.77 -1.18
N LEU A 561 22.28 22.52 -1.55
CA LEU A 561 21.86 22.66 -2.95
C LEU A 561 23.00 23.21 -3.82
N ARG A 562 23.65 24.29 -3.38
CA ARG A 562 24.76 24.91 -4.11
C ARG A 562 25.92 23.95 -4.30
N ASN A 563 26.47 23.45 -3.19
CA ASN A 563 27.66 22.60 -3.24
C ASN A 563 27.37 21.25 -3.90
N GLY A 564 26.18 20.70 -3.69
CA GLY A 564 25.76 19.42 -4.25
C GLY A 564 25.58 19.45 -5.77
N VAL A 565 25.00 20.52 -6.32
CA VAL A 565 24.92 20.68 -7.78
C VAL A 565 26.30 20.89 -8.41
N GLU A 566 27.22 21.58 -7.74
CA GLU A 566 28.60 21.79 -8.19
C GLU A 566 29.47 20.53 -8.18
N SER A 567 29.20 19.59 -7.26
CA SER A 567 30.00 18.37 -7.07
C SER A 567 29.43 17.14 -7.80
N PHE A 568 28.17 17.18 -8.21
CA PHE A 568 27.50 16.07 -8.89
C PHE A 568 28.25 15.65 -10.17
N GLY A 569 28.53 14.36 -10.31
CA GLY A 569 29.24 13.79 -11.46
C GLY A 569 30.77 13.92 -11.41
N ARG A 570 31.33 14.75 -10.51
CA ARG A 570 32.79 14.90 -10.32
C ARG A 570 33.34 13.93 -9.27
N GLU A 571 32.52 13.60 -8.28
CA GLU A 571 32.79 12.51 -7.34
C GLU A 571 32.20 11.22 -7.92
N GLY A 572 33.09 10.32 -8.36
CA GLY A 572 32.78 9.17 -9.21
C GLY A 572 31.49 8.41 -8.88
N PHE A 573 30.65 8.27 -9.91
CA PHE A 573 29.56 7.30 -10.01
C PHE A 573 29.94 6.18 -10.96
#